data_AF-A0A961XWQ0-F1
#
_entry.id   AF-A0A961XWQ0-F1
#
_cell.length_a   1.000
_cell.length_b   1.000
_cell.length_c   1.000
_cell.angle_alpha   90.00
_cell.angle_beta   90.00
_cell.angle_gamma   90.00
#
_symmetry.space_group_name_H-M   'P 1'
#
loop_
_entity.id
_entity.type
_entity.pdbx_description
1 polymer ?
#
loop_
_entity_poly.entity_id
_entity_poly.type
_entity_poly.pdbx_seq_one_letter_code
_entity_poly.pdbx_strand_id
1 'polypeptide(L)'
;MCDKPIAATVWPFEEVADHWDELVLRSFIHEDGVRVTYQEGKVSALLDPRDTIAGFGGGKPLADGLAMLCGTLPAIGGVRASSRFEAELDDPVLGRTLSFGYAIEPLPIAG
;
A
#
# COMPACT_ATOMS: atom_id res chain seq x y z
N MET A 1 -7.07 -16.73 -8.55
CA MET A 1 -7.46 -15.31 -8.48
C MET A 1 -6.77 -14.74 -7.24
N CYS A 2 -6.15 -13.57 -7.33
CA CYS A 2 -5.54 -12.90 -6.19
C CYS A 2 -6.35 -11.65 -5.95
N ASP A 3 -7.09 -11.61 -4.84
CA ASP A 3 -7.85 -10.44 -4.47
C ASP A 3 -6.92 -9.24 -4.29
N LYS A 4 -7.49 -8.03 -4.37
CA LYS A 4 -6.78 -6.77 -4.10
C LYS A 4 -7.42 -6.12 -2.88
N PRO A 5 -7.11 -6.60 -1.67
CA PRO A 5 -7.68 -6.02 -0.47
C PRO A 5 -7.26 -4.55 -0.32
N ILE A 6 -8.18 -3.72 0.15
CA ILE A 6 -7.97 -2.30 0.40
C ILE A 6 -8.42 -1.94 1.82
N ALA A 7 -7.87 -0.86 2.36
CA ALA A 7 -8.31 -0.33 3.64
C ALA A 7 -9.78 0.11 3.58
N ALA A 8 -10.49 0.01 4.71
CA ALA A 8 -11.88 0.47 4.82
C ALA A 8 -11.98 2.01 4.83
N THR A 9 -10.86 2.70 5.03
CA THR A 9 -10.77 4.17 5.07
C THR A 9 -9.84 4.65 3.96
N VAL A 10 -10.26 5.71 3.29
CA VAL A 10 -9.47 6.43 2.29
C VAL A 10 -9.31 7.88 2.74
N TRP A 11 -8.18 8.49 2.41
CA TRP A 11 -7.98 9.92 2.60
C TRP A 11 -8.16 10.64 1.26
N PRO A 12 -8.77 11.85 1.27
CA PRO A 12 -8.68 12.73 0.12
C PRO A 12 -7.21 13.01 -0.22
N PHE A 13 -6.84 12.88 -1.50
CA PHE A 13 -5.46 13.09 -1.92
C PHE A 13 -5.00 14.54 -1.66
N GLU A 14 -5.90 15.52 -1.78
CA GLU A 14 -5.62 16.93 -1.54
C GLU A 14 -5.11 17.23 -0.11
N GLU A 15 -5.50 16.42 0.87
CA GLU A 15 -5.05 16.59 2.26
C GLU A 15 -3.59 16.18 2.47
N VAL A 16 -3.01 15.39 1.56
CA VAL A 16 -1.65 14.87 1.66
C VAL A 16 -0.75 15.28 0.51
N ALA A 17 -1.29 15.92 -0.54
CA ALA A 17 -0.56 16.23 -1.77
C ALA A 17 0.66 17.14 -1.53
N ASP A 18 0.56 18.07 -0.58
CA ASP A 18 1.63 19.04 -0.28
C ASP A 18 2.79 18.44 0.54
N HIS A 19 2.55 17.31 1.23
CA HIS A 19 3.54 16.59 2.03
C HIS A 19 3.62 15.11 1.70
N TRP A 20 3.30 14.75 0.45
CA TRP A 20 3.25 13.36 -0.01
C TRP A 20 4.53 12.60 0.34
N ASP A 21 5.69 13.21 0.08
CA ASP A 21 7.01 12.61 0.29
C ASP A 21 7.36 12.36 1.76
N GLU A 22 6.61 12.91 2.71
CA GLU A 22 6.77 12.68 4.15
C GLU A 22 6.03 11.44 4.63
N LEU A 23 5.04 10.94 3.88
CA LEU A 23 4.25 9.78 4.29
C LEU A 23 5.13 8.53 4.37
N VAL A 24 4.91 7.72 5.41
CA VAL A 24 5.66 6.48 5.64
C VAL A 24 4.74 5.29 5.45
N LEU A 25 5.06 4.44 4.47
CA LEU A 25 4.36 3.18 4.23
C LEU A 25 5.09 2.05 4.94
N ARG A 26 4.36 1.29 5.74
CA ARG A 26 4.84 0.09 6.42
C ARG A 26 3.93 -1.08 6.12
N SER A 27 4.50 -2.27 6.09
CA SER A 27 3.74 -3.51 6.12
C SER A 27 4.46 -4.55 6.95
N PHE A 28 3.67 -5.51 7.42
CA PHE A 28 4.09 -6.53 8.35
C PHE A 28 3.50 -7.86 7.93
N ILE A 29 4.27 -8.91 8.18
CA ILE A 29 3.81 -10.29 8.04
C ILE A 29 4.05 -11.03 9.35
N HIS A 30 3.44 -12.20 9.48
CA HIS A 30 3.64 -13.08 10.63
C HIS A 30 4.51 -14.28 10.25
N GLU A 31 5.61 -14.47 10.96
CA GLU A 31 6.55 -15.58 10.83
C GLU A 31 6.63 -16.31 12.17
N ASP A 32 6.32 -17.60 12.20
CA ASP A 32 6.30 -18.41 13.43
C ASP A 32 5.47 -17.77 14.57
N GLY A 33 4.39 -17.06 14.21
CA GLY A 33 3.51 -16.35 15.15
C GLY A 33 4.05 -14.99 15.62
N VAL A 34 5.20 -14.55 15.10
CA VAL A 34 5.82 -13.27 15.41
C VAL A 34 5.57 -12.28 14.27
N ARG A 35 5.08 -11.09 14.62
CA ARG A 35 4.93 -9.98 13.67
C ARG A 35 6.31 -9.41 13.33
N VAL A 36 6.64 -9.41 12.05
CA VAL A 36 7.91 -8.88 11.52
C VAL A 36 7.65 -7.81 10.46
N THR A 37 8.52 -6.80 10.38
CA THR A 37 8.44 -5.77 9.34
C THR A 37 8.75 -6.40 7.98
N TYR A 38 7.82 -6.24 7.04
CA TYR A 38 7.90 -6.78 5.70
C TYR A 38 8.32 -5.72 4.68
N GLN A 39 7.79 -4.52 4.77
CA GLN A 39 8.20 -3.35 3.99
C GLN A 39 8.19 -2.13 4.90
N GLU A 40 9.11 -1.20 4.70
CA GLU A 40 9.12 0.10 5.39
C GLU A 40 9.87 1.12 4.54
N GLY A 41 9.29 2.31 4.40
CA GLY A 41 9.94 3.43 3.71
C GLY A 41 9.00 4.59 3.45
N LYS A 42 9.58 5.72 3.03
CA LYS A 42 8.80 6.86 2.56
C LYS A 42 8.16 6.55 1.21
N VAL A 43 6.96 7.07 0.96
CA VAL A 43 6.28 6.89 -0.33
C VAL A 43 6.98 7.62 -1.48
N SER A 44 7.89 8.55 -1.19
CA SER A 44 8.77 9.20 -2.17
C SER A 44 9.73 8.25 -2.90
N ALA A 45 9.89 7.02 -2.41
CA ALA A 45 10.58 5.96 -3.14
C ALA A 45 9.73 5.36 -4.29
N LEU A 46 8.45 5.72 -4.38
CA LEU A 46 7.52 5.35 -5.45
C LEU A 46 7.34 6.53 -6.41
N LEU A 47 6.80 6.26 -7.60
CA LEU A 47 6.40 7.33 -8.52
C LEU A 47 5.25 8.13 -7.89
N ASP A 48 5.29 9.46 -8.02
CA ASP A 48 4.19 10.32 -7.55
C ASP A 48 2.87 9.88 -8.22
N PRO A 49 1.76 9.77 -7.45
CA PRO A 49 0.47 9.39 -8.01
C PRO A 49 0.04 10.28 -9.18
N ARG A 50 0.37 11.57 -9.17
CA ARG A 50 0.05 12.51 -10.26
C ARG A 50 0.77 12.14 -11.54
N ASP A 51 2.05 11.75 -11.45
CA ASP A 51 2.84 11.31 -12.61
C ASP A 51 2.29 9.98 -13.15
N THR A 52 1.89 9.07 -12.25
CA THR A 52 1.29 7.78 -12.63
C THR A 52 -0.04 7.99 -13.38
N ILE A 53 -0.91 8.88 -12.87
CA ILE A 53 -2.18 9.25 -13.50
C ILE A 53 -1.94 9.92 -14.86
N ALA A 54 -0.98 10.86 -14.92
CA ALA A 54 -0.63 11.56 -16.14
C ALA A 54 -0.15 10.61 -17.24
N GLY A 55 0.67 9.61 -16.89
CA GLY A 55 1.15 8.58 -17.82
C GLY A 55 0.05 7.66 -18.36
N PHE A 56 -1.01 7.41 -17.60
CA PHE A 56 -2.13 6.57 -18.04
C PHE A 56 -3.15 7.34 -18.89
N GLY A 57 -3.56 8.53 -18.44
CA GLY A 57 -4.68 9.29 -19.02
C GLY A 57 -4.27 10.51 -19.84
N GLY A 58 -2.98 10.73 -20.07
CA GLY A 58 -2.47 11.95 -20.72
C GLY A 58 -2.76 13.22 -19.93
N GLY A 59 -2.70 13.13 -18.59
CA GLY A 59 -2.99 14.24 -17.66
C GLY A 59 -4.47 14.48 -17.37
N LYS A 60 -5.38 13.65 -17.91
CA LYS A 60 -6.79 13.71 -17.53
C LYS A 60 -7.00 13.11 -16.13
N PRO A 61 -7.94 13.64 -15.33
CA PRO A 61 -8.35 13.01 -14.07
C PRO A 61 -8.82 11.56 -14.29
N LEU A 62 -8.64 10.71 -13.28
CA LEU A 62 -9.22 9.37 -13.30
C LEU A 62 -10.75 9.49 -13.31
N ALA A 63 -11.39 8.65 -14.13
CA ALA A 63 -12.85 8.58 -14.16
C ALA A 63 -13.39 8.04 -12.83
N ASP A 64 -14.62 8.43 -12.50
CA ASP A 64 -15.31 7.90 -11.32
C ASP A 64 -15.43 6.36 -11.42
N GLY A 65 -15.29 5.69 -10.27
CA GLY A 65 -15.25 4.23 -10.18
C GLY A 65 -13.92 3.57 -10.57
N LEU A 66 -12.89 4.34 -10.95
CA LEU A 66 -11.55 3.81 -11.25
C LEU A 66 -10.63 3.88 -10.03
N ALA A 67 -9.86 2.81 -9.80
CA ALA A 67 -8.75 2.79 -8.85
C ALA A 67 -7.42 2.53 -9.56
N MET A 68 -6.37 3.23 -9.14
CA MET A 68 -5.01 3.07 -9.65
C MET A 68 -4.07 2.67 -8.51
N LEU A 69 -3.35 1.55 -8.69
CA LEU A 69 -2.35 1.09 -7.74
C LEU A 69 -0.98 1.66 -8.13
N CYS A 70 -0.39 2.50 -7.27
CA CYS A 70 0.79 3.31 -7.59
C CYS A 70 2.14 2.61 -7.24
N GLY A 71 2.19 1.28 -7.28
CA GLY A 71 3.39 0.51 -6.99
C GLY A 71 3.53 0.05 -5.54
N THR A 72 4.73 -0.43 -5.18
CA THR A 72 5.02 -0.99 -3.86
C THR A 72 6.50 -0.84 -3.51
N LEU A 73 6.82 -0.80 -2.22
CA LEU A 73 8.19 -0.81 -1.71
C LEU A 73 8.82 -2.21 -1.83
N PRO A 74 10.15 -2.36 -1.88
CA PRO A 74 10.78 -3.67 -1.87
C PRO A 74 10.52 -4.40 -0.54
N ALA A 75 10.24 -5.70 -0.62
CA ALA A 75 10.10 -6.55 0.55
C ALA A 75 11.47 -6.81 1.20
N ILE A 76 11.56 -6.57 2.50
CA ILE A 76 12.74 -6.88 3.33
C ILE A 76 12.86 -8.40 3.38
N GLY A 77 13.96 -8.96 2.86
CA GLY A 77 14.17 -10.41 2.78
C GLY A 77 13.42 -11.12 1.65
N GLY A 78 12.83 -10.37 0.71
CA GLY A 78 12.13 -10.92 -0.45
C GLY A 78 10.70 -11.41 -0.16
N VAL A 79 9.98 -11.75 -1.24
CA VAL A 79 8.58 -12.17 -1.18
C VAL A 79 8.48 -13.59 -0.63
N ARG A 80 7.61 -13.78 0.36
CA ARG A 80 7.41 -15.07 1.04
C ARG A 80 6.02 -15.21 1.63
N ALA A 81 5.61 -16.46 1.85
CA ALA A 81 4.31 -16.79 2.40
C ALA A 81 4.19 -16.37 3.87
N SER A 82 2.98 -16.02 4.28
CA SER A 82 2.63 -15.74 5.67
C SER A 82 1.15 -16.07 5.89
N SER A 83 0.77 -16.26 7.16
CA SER A 83 -0.62 -16.45 7.59
C SER A 83 -1.40 -15.14 7.72
N ARG A 84 -0.71 -13.99 7.76
CA ARG A 84 -1.33 -12.68 7.94
C ARG A 84 -0.50 -11.58 7.32
N PHE A 85 -1.17 -10.60 6.71
CA PHE A 85 -0.57 -9.37 6.22
C PHE A 85 -1.23 -8.17 6.88
N GLU A 86 -0.42 -7.19 7.24
CA GLU A 86 -0.86 -5.92 7.84
C GLU A 86 -0.12 -4.78 7.14
N ALA A 87 -0.76 -3.63 6.96
CA ALA A 87 -0.19 -2.44 6.36
C ALA A 87 -0.62 -1.18 7.11
N GLU A 88 0.27 -0.20 7.11
CA GLU A 88 0.07 1.11 7.71
C GLU A 88 0.58 2.20 6.77
N LEU A 89 -0.20 3.26 6.59
CA LEU A 89 0.27 4.51 5.98
C LEU A 89 0.22 5.61 7.04
N ASP A 90 1.39 6.08 7.44
CA ASP A 90 1.56 7.08 8.47
C ASP A 90 1.72 8.47 7.84
N ASP A 91 0.94 9.43 8.34
CA ASP A 91 1.06 10.84 8.02
C ASP A 91 1.62 11.58 9.25
N PRO A 92 2.93 11.84 9.29
CA PRO A 92 3.56 12.51 10.43
C PRO A 92 3.22 14.01 10.50
N VAL A 93 2.73 14.60 9.41
CA VAL A 93 2.40 16.03 9.34
C VAL A 93 1.04 16.30 9.97
N LEU A 94 0.04 15.45 9.68
CA LEU A 94 -1.30 15.54 10.25
C LEU A 94 -1.50 14.68 11.51
N GLY A 95 -0.53 13.83 11.85
CA GLY A 95 -0.55 13.00 13.06
C GLY A 95 -1.61 11.91 13.03
N ARG A 96 -1.78 11.24 11.88
CA ARG A 96 -2.80 10.19 11.67
C ARG A 96 -2.24 9.02 10.88
N THR A 97 -2.88 7.85 11.02
CA THR A 97 -2.43 6.62 10.37
C THR A 97 -3.62 5.87 9.77
N LEU A 98 -3.49 5.41 8.53
CA LEU A 98 -4.36 4.36 7.99
C LEU A 98 -3.79 3.01 8.39
N SER A 99 -4.64 2.09 8.83
CA SER A 99 -4.24 0.72 9.12
C SER A 99 -5.16 -0.26 8.41
N PHE A 100 -4.58 -1.35 7.94
CA PHE A 100 -5.29 -2.40 7.22
C PHE A 100 -4.64 -3.75 7.51
N GLY A 101 -5.42 -4.83 7.50
CA GLY A 101 -4.86 -6.18 7.62
C GLY A 101 -5.87 -7.27 7.33
N TYR A 102 -5.36 -8.44 6.95
CA TYR A 102 -6.16 -9.61 6.61
C TYR A 102 -5.42 -10.90 6.92
N ALA A 103 -6.18 -11.95 7.25
CA ALA A 103 -5.66 -13.31 7.33
C ALA A 103 -5.54 -13.91 5.92
N ILE A 104 -4.53 -14.75 5.73
CA ILE A 104 -4.25 -15.41 4.45
C ILE A 104 -4.63 -16.87 4.59
N GLU A 105 -5.53 -17.33 3.74
CA GLU A 105 -5.85 -18.74 3.58
C GLU A 105 -5.11 -19.32 2.36
N PRO A 106 -4.22 -20.30 2.53
CA PRO A 106 -3.55 -20.94 1.41
C PRO A 106 -4.55 -21.71 0.55
N LEU A 107 -4.65 -21.35 -0.73
CA LEU A 107 -5.44 -22.11 -1.69
C LEU A 107 -4.63 -23.31 -2.22
N PRO A 108 -5.28 -24.45 -2.53
CA PRO A 108 -4.61 -25.57 -3.16
C PRO A 108 -4.05 -25.16 -4.53
N ILE A 109 -2.85 -25.67 -4.86
CA ILE A 109 -2.27 -25.48 -6.18
C ILE A 109 -3.05 -26.35 -7.16
N ALA A 110 -3.89 -25.73 -7.98
CA ALA A 110 -4.46 -26.39 -9.16
C ALA A 110 -3.33 -26.54 -10.19
N GLY A 111 -2.91 -27.78 -10.43
CA GLY A 111 -1.89 -28.15 -11.41
C GLY A 111 -2.33 -27.87 -12.85
#